data_AF-A0A496P8C3-F1
#
_entry.id   AF-A0A496P8C3-F1
#
_cell.length_a   1.000
_cell.length_b   1.000
_cell.length_c   1.000
_cell.angle_alpha   90.00
_cell.angle_beta   90.00
_cell.angle_gamma   90.00
#
_symmetry.space_group_name_H-M   'P 1'
#
loop_
_entity.id
_entity.type
_entity.pdbx_description
1 polymer ?
#
loop_
_entity_poly.entity_id
_entity_poly.type
_entity_poly.pdbx_seq_one_letter_code
_entity_poly.pdbx_strand_id
1 'polypeptide(L)' 'MKLIISPSKTKDIKGTPSAPKFAPHMTEQIIQHMQSLPKETIGKALKIKDTVLDEVYAFY' A
#
# COMPACT_ATOMS: atom_id res chain seq x y z
N MET A 1 -12.47 -7.76 -24.91
CA MET A 1 -12.56 -6.45 -24.22
C MET A 1 -11.69 -6.50 -22.97
N LYS A 2 -10.96 -5.42 -22.66
CA LYS A 2 -10.16 -5.31 -21.43
C LYS A 2 -10.83 -4.28 -20.51
N LEU A 3 -11.29 -4.73 -19.34
CA LEU A 3 -11.82 -3.85 -18.30
C LEU A 3 -10.68 -3.53 -17.32
N ILE A 4 -10.41 -2.24 -17.13
CA ILE A 4 -9.41 -1.75 -16.17
C ILE A 4 -10.17 -1.07 -15.05
N ILE A 5 -9.96 -1.53 -13.82
CA ILE A 5 -10.64 -1.02 -12.63
C ILE A 5 -9.59 -0.35 -11.74
N SER A 6 -9.91 0.84 -11.25
CA SER A 6 -9.05 1.58 -10.33
C SER A 6 -9.01 0.89 -8.95
N PRO A 7 -7.83 0.80 -8.30
CA PRO A 7 -7.75 0.33 -6.93
C PRO A 7 -8.41 1.33 -5.96
N SER A 8 -8.89 0.82 -4.83
CA SER A 8 -9.47 1.62 -3.74
C SER A 8 -8.50 1.79 -2.58
N LYS A 9 -8.61 2.91 -1.86
CA LYS A 9 -7.90 3.15 -0.59
C LYS A 9 -8.48 2.31 0.54
N THR A 10 -9.80 2.10 0.54
CA THR A 10 -10.50 1.33 1.56
C THR A 10 -10.40 -0.15 1.20
N LYS A 11 -9.75 -0.92 2.06
CA LYS A 11 -9.77 -2.38 1.98
C LYS A 11 -10.76 -2.93 3.00
N ASP A 12 -12.01 -3.17 2.59
CA ASP A 12 -12.73 -4.30 3.18
C ASP A 12 -12.06 -5.56 2.63
N ILE A 13 -11.02 -6.05 3.33
CA ILE A 13 -10.31 -7.28 2.93
C ILE A 13 -11.27 -8.45 3.16
N LYS A 14 -12.19 -8.68 2.22
CA LYS A 14 -13.00 -9.89 2.15
C LYS A 14 -12.44 -10.78 1.04
N GLY A 15 -11.73 -11.82 1.44
CA GLY A 15 -11.16 -12.82 0.54
C GLY A 15 -9.71 -13.16 0.89
N THR A 16 -9.34 -14.42 0.67
CA THR A 16 -7.95 -14.89 0.75
C THR A 16 -7.18 -14.35 -0.47
N PRO A 17 -6.03 -13.67 -0.29
CA PRO A 17 -5.23 -13.15 -1.39
C PRO A 17 -4.49 -14.30 -2.08
N SER A 18 -5.19 -15.04 -2.95
CA SER A 18 -4.63 -16.09 -3.81
C SER A 18 -4.16 -15.54 -5.17
N ALA A 19 -4.32 -14.24 -5.41
CA ALA A 19 -3.97 -13.62 -6.68
C ALA A 19 -2.44 -13.47 -6.83
N PRO A 20 -1.89 -13.70 -8.04
CA PRO A 20 -0.47 -13.51 -8.32
C PRO A 20 -0.06 -12.05 -8.11
N LYS A 21 1.11 -11.84 -7.50
CA LYS A 21 1.72 -10.51 -7.39
C LYS A 21 2.01 -10.00 -8.81
N PHE A 22 1.34 -8.92 -9.21
CA PHE A 22 1.66 -8.25 -10.47
C PHE A 22 3.05 -7.63 -10.35
N ALA A 23 4.00 -8.05 -11.19
CA ALA A 23 5.40 -7.59 -11.19
C ALA A 23 6.07 -7.67 -9.80
N PRO A 24 6.50 -8.87 -9.35
CA PRO A 24 7.03 -9.10 -7.99
C PRO A 24 8.24 -8.21 -7.66
N HIS A 25 9.20 -8.07 -8.58
CA HIS A 25 10.36 -7.21 -8.38
C HIS A 25 10.01 -5.73 -8.17
N MET A 26 9.03 -5.23 -8.93
CA MET A 26 8.57 -3.84 -8.78
C MET A 26 7.85 -3.66 -7.44
N THR A 27 7.03 -4.63 -7.04
CA THR A 27 6.35 -4.65 -5.74
C THR A 27 7.37 -4.64 -4.60
N GLU A 28 8.42 -5.46 -4.67
CA GLU A 28 9.50 -5.51 -3.67
C GLU A 28 10.27 -4.19 -3.56
N GLN A 29 10.62 -3.56 -4.69
CA GLN A 29 11.29 -2.25 -4.68
C GLN A 29 10.42 -1.18 -4.02
N ILE A 30 9.11 -1.18 -4.28
CA ILE A 30 8.17 -0.24 -3.65
C ILE A 30 8.12 -0.48 -2.14
N ILE A 31 8.02 -1.74 -1.69
CA ILE A 31 7.99 -2.08 -0.27
C ILE A 31 9.29 -1.63 0.41
N GLN A 32 10.45 -1.97 -0.16
CA GLN A 32 11.75 -1.57 0.38
C GLN A 32 11.89 -0.05 0.48
N HIS A 33 11.44 0.67 -0.55
CA HIS A 33 11.44 2.13 -0.51
C HIS A 33 10.54 2.66 0.60
N MET A 34 9.31 2.16 0.74
CA MET A 34 8.39 2.57 1.80
C MET A 34 8.98 2.30 3.20
N GLN A 35 9.59 1.14 3.42
CA GLN A 35 10.25 0.78 4.69
C GLN A 35 11.49 1.64 5.01
N SER A 36 12.12 2.24 3.99
CA SER A 36 13.25 3.15 4.19
C SER A 36 12.85 4.57 4.63
N LEU A 37 11.56 4.92 4.50
CA LEU A 37 11.06 6.26 4.80
C LEU A 37 10.61 6.37 6.27
N PRO A 38 10.88 7.50 6.94
CA PRO A 38 10.35 7.72 8.28
C PRO A 38 8.84 7.96 8.23
N LYS A 39 8.14 7.53 9.30
CA LYS A 39 6.68 7.63 9.45
C LYS A 39 6.12 9.01 9.09
N GLU A 40 6.76 10.08 9.54
CA GLU A 40 6.35 11.46 9.25
C GLU A 40 6.40 11.81 7.75
N THR A 41 7.40 11.28 7.04
CA THR A 41 7.53 11.48 5.59
C THR A 41 6.42 10.76 4.85
N ILE A 42 6.07 9.54 5.26
CA ILE A 42 4.95 8.79 4.71
C ILE A 42 3.63 9.54 4.97
N GLY A 43 3.40 10.02 6.19
CA GLY A 43 2.19 10.76 6.55
C GLY A 43 2.01 12.02 5.72
N LYS A 44 3.09 12.80 5.54
CA LYS A 44 3.08 14.02 4.72
C LYS A 44 2.88 13.72 3.23
N ALA A 45 3.59 12.73 2.68
CA ALA A 45 3.52 12.38 1.27
C ALA A 45 2.15 11.84 0.87
N LEU A 46 1.56 10.99 1.72
CA LEU A 46 0.27 10.36 1.46
C LEU A 46 -0.93 11.17 1.99
N LYS A 47 -0.68 12.31 2.67
CA LYS A 47 -1.69 13.15 3.32
C LYS A 47 -2.61 12.34 4.23
N ILE A 48 -2.01 11.47 5.04
CA ILE A 48 -2.71 10.56 5.95
C ILE A 48 -2.90 11.24 7.31
N LYS A 49 -4.07 11.01 7.91
CA LYS A 49 -4.36 11.47 9.28
C LYS A 49 -3.56 10.65 10.28
N ASP A 50 -3.08 11.29 11.34
CA ASP A 50 -2.30 10.62 12.39
C ASP A 50 -3.03 9.40 12.98
N THR A 51 -4.36 9.44 13.06
CA THR A 51 -5.20 8.35 13.58
C THR A 51 -5.05 7.02 12.85
N VAL A 52 -4.63 7.03 11.58
CA VAL A 52 -4.41 5.80 10.78
C VAL A 52 -2.98 5.68 10.25
N LEU A 53 -2.10 6.63 10.62
CA LEU A 53 -0.72 6.65 10.15
C LEU A 53 0.09 5.48 10.72
N ASP A 54 -0.18 5.10 11.98
CA ASP A 54 0.43 3.92 12.60
C ASP A 54 0.08 2.62 11.88
N GLU A 55 -1.19 2.43 11.53
CA GLU A 55 -1.64 1.24 10.80
C GLU A 55 -1.01 1.15 9.42
N VAL A 56 -0.88 2.29 8.73
CA VAL A 56 -0.26 2.36 7.41
C VAL A 56 1.24 2.13 7.48
N TYR A 57 1.91 2.67 8.51
CA TYR A 57 3.34 2.43 8.73
C TYR A 57 3.62 0.97 9.09
N ALA A 58 2.76 0.33 9.89
CA ALA A 58 2.89 -1.09 10.23
C ALA A 58 2.54 -2.04 9.07
N PHE A 59 1.76 -1.57 8.09
CA PHE A 59 1.41 -2.35 6.90
C PHE A 59 2.58 -2.51 5.92
N TYR A 60 3.43 -1.49 5.81
CA TYR A 60 4.59 -1.48 4.91
C TYR A 60 5.84 -1.99 5.63
#